data_AF-A0A9D9J270-F1
#
_entry.id   AF-A0A9D9J270-F1
#
_cell.length_a   1.000
_cell.length_b   1.000
_cell.length_c   1.000
_cell.angle_alpha   90.00
_cell.angle_beta   90.00
_cell.angle_gamma   90.00
#
_symmetry.space_group_name_H-M   'P 1'
#
loop_
_entity.id
_entity.type
_entity.pdbx_description
1 polymer ?
#
loop_
_entity_poly.entity_id
_entity_poly.type
_entity_poly.pdbx_seq_one_letter_code
_entity_poly.pdbx_strand_id
1 'polypeptide(L)'
;MKKILLSAAVLLCGLFTMNADNRERPTTVDKLPAQAQQFLNDHFKDLTVAFVVEDPKMIGSEYEVTYTDRTEVDFGVDGNWTSVERKYSPVPASVVPQQ
;
A
#
# COMPACT_ATOMS: atom_id res chain seq x y z
N MET A 1 5.36 -58.53 10.56
CA MET A 1 3.95 -58.35 10.98
C MET A 1 3.88 -57.80 12.39
N LYS A 2 3.47 -56.53 12.56
CA LYS A 2 2.79 -55.99 13.76
C LYS A 2 2.40 -54.53 13.50
N LYS A 3 1.17 -54.42 12.99
CA LYS A 3 0.19 -53.34 13.05
C LYS A 3 0.58 -52.13 13.91
N ILE A 4 1.01 -51.03 13.30
CA ILE A 4 0.76 -49.67 13.83
C ILE A 4 0.60 -48.71 12.64
N LEU A 5 -0.42 -48.99 11.83
CA LEU A 5 -0.98 -48.04 10.87
C LEU A 5 -2.23 -47.43 11.53
N LEU A 6 -2.48 -46.17 11.23
CA LEU A 6 -3.60 -45.31 11.67
C LEU A 6 -3.48 -44.72 13.08
N SER A 7 -3.27 -43.40 13.15
CA SER A 7 -4.05 -42.43 13.96
C SER A 7 -3.24 -41.20 14.44
N ALA A 8 -2.42 -40.59 13.59
CA ALA A 8 -1.80 -39.29 13.91
C ALA A 8 -1.87 -38.27 12.76
N ALA A 9 -2.72 -38.50 11.76
CA ALA A 9 -2.85 -37.64 10.57
C ALA A 9 -3.98 -36.60 10.65
N VAL A 10 -4.68 -36.46 11.79
CA VAL A 10 -5.87 -35.58 11.92
C VAL A 10 -5.64 -34.36 12.83
N LEU A 11 -4.48 -34.25 13.48
CA LEU A 11 -4.16 -33.12 14.37
C LEU A 11 -3.30 -32.02 13.72
N LEU A 12 -3.02 -32.10 12.41
CA LEU A 12 -2.28 -31.07 11.67
C LEU A 12 -3.17 -30.13 10.82
N CYS A 13 -4.49 -30.17 11.00
CA CYS A 13 -5.45 -29.33 10.26
C CYS A 13 -5.98 -28.13 11.06
N GLY A 14 -5.49 -27.88 12.27
CA GLY A 14 -6.12 -26.96 13.23
C GLY A 14 -5.49 -25.57 13.41
N LEU A 15 -4.39 -25.22 12.72
CA LEU A 15 -3.69 -23.94 12.99
C LEU A 15 -3.53 -23.04 11.76
N PHE A 16 -4.37 -23.16 10.74
CA PHE A 16 -4.57 -22.04 9.83
C PHE A 16 -5.54 -21.06 10.48
N THR A 17 -5.03 -20.28 11.44
CA THR A 17 -5.68 -19.01 11.73
C THR A 17 -5.55 -18.19 10.46
N MET A 18 -6.64 -18.07 9.71
CA MET A 18 -6.78 -17.03 8.69
C MET A 18 -6.78 -15.72 9.47
N ASN A 19 -5.58 -15.20 9.75
CA ASN A 19 -5.44 -13.80 10.10
C ASN A 19 -5.93 -13.07 8.87
N ALA A 20 -7.14 -12.50 8.95
CA ALA A 20 -7.54 -11.42 8.07
C ALA A 20 -6.59 -10.28 8.40
N ASP A 21 -5.41 -10.35 7.80
CA ASP A 21 -4.32 -9.42 8.00
C ASP A 21 -4.77 -8.15 7.28
N ASN A 22 -5.53 -7.33 8.01
CA ASN A 22 -5.85 -5.97 7.64
C ASN A 22 -4.54 -5.19 7.75
N ARG A 23 -3.61 -5.48 6.82
CA ARG A 23 -2.20 -5.09 6.87
C ARG A 23 -2.01 -3.60 6.72
N GLU A 24 -2.97 -2.95 6.08
CA GLU A 24 -3.02 -1.52 5.92
C GLU A 24 -2.88 -0.82 7.27
N ARG A 25 -1.83 -0.03 7.39
CA ARG A 25 -1.49 0.72 8.59
C ARG A 25 -1.68 2.21 8.29
N PRO A 26 -2.54 2.90 9.05
CA PRO A 26 -2.59 4.35 9.00
C PRO A 26 -1.21 4.93 9.31
N THR A 27 -0.76 5.84 8.45
CA THR A 27 0.51 6.54 8.61
C THR A 27 0.32 8.02 8.30
N THR A 28 1.42 8.73 8.10
CA THR A 28 1.45 10.19 7.90
C THR A 28 2.47 10.53 6.83
N VAL A 29 2.31 11.68 6.16
CA VAL A 29 3.17 12.09 5.04
C VAL A 29 4.64 12.16 5.46
N ASP A 30 4.95 12.55 6.70
CA ASP A 30 6.33 12.63 7.21
C ASP A 30 7.01 11.25 7.36
N LYS A 31 6.25 10.16 7.32
CA LYS A 31 6.76 8.78 7.37
C LYS A 31 6.98 8.16 6.00
N LEU A 32 6.54 8.82 4.92
CA LEU A 32 6.79 8.35 3.57
C LEU A 32 8.28 8.48 3.21
N PRO A 33 8.78 7.73 2.22
CA PRO A 33 10.11 7.96 1.68
C PRO A 33 10.29 9.42 1.23
N ALA A 34 11.50 9.98 1.39
CA ALA A 34 11.77 11.39 1.13
C ALA A 34 11.39 11.83 -0.30
N GLN A 35 11.55 10.93 -1.28
CA GLN A 35 11.18 11.18 -2.67
C GLN A 35 9.67 11.33 -2.86
N ALA A 36 8.86 10.53 -2.16
CA ALA A 36 7.40 10.65 -2.18
C ALA A 36 6.96 11.97 -1.55
N GLN A 37 7.58 12.36 -0.41
CA GLN A 37 7.29 13.65 0.23
C GLN A 37 7.56 14.83 -0.72
N GLN A 38 8.69 14.79 -1.45
CA GLN A 38 9.03 15.81 -2.44
C GLN A 38 8.02 15.85 -3.59
N PHE A 39 7.66 14.70 -4.14
CA PHE A 39 6.67 14.61 -5.23
C PHE A 39 5.31 15.20 -4.82
N LEU A 40 4.81 14.86 -3.63
CA LEU A 40 3.55 15.39 -3.11
C LEU A 40 3.61 16.91 -2.92
N ASN A 41 4.73 17.42 -2.41
CA ASN A 41 4.93 18.86 -2.25
C ASN A 41 5.00 19.59 -3.61
N ASP A 42 5.64 19.00 -4.61
CA ASP A 42 5.85 19.66 -5.89
C ASP A 42 4.59 19.69 -6.76
N HIS A 43 3.73 18.66 -6.66
CA HIS A 43 2.58 18.50 -7.55
C HIS A 43 1.22 18.68 -6.87
N PHE A 44 1.15 18.51 -5.54
CA PHE A 44 -0.12 18.41 -4.80
C PHE A 44 -0.13 19.22 -3.50
N LYS A 45 0.79 20.17 -3.28
CA LYS A 45 0.86 21.02 -2.07
C LYS A 45 -0.43 21.75 -1.72
N ASP A 46 -1.26 22.07 -2.71
CA ASP A 46 -2.49 22.83 -2.52
C ASP A 46 -3.69 21.92 -2.22
N LEU A 47 -3.50 20.59 -2.26
CA LEU A 47 -4.52 19.60 -1.90
C LEU A 47 -4.44 19.23 -0.42
N THR A 48 -5.60 18.98 0.18
CA THR A 48 -5.69 18.53 1.58
C THR A 48 -5.69 17.01 1.65
N VAL A 49 -4.72 16.43 2.36
CA VAL A 49 -4.64 14.98 2.58
C VAL A 49 -5.80 14.54 3.46
N ALA A 50 -6.51 13.50 3.04
CA ALA A 50 -7.57 12.86 3.80
C ALA A 50 -7.00 11.76 4.70
N PHE A 51 -6.22 10.85 4.14
CA PHE A 51 -5.52 9.80 4.88
C PHE A 51 -4.29 9.30 4.11
N VAL A 52 -3.38 8.65 4.83
CA VAL A 52 -2.21 7.97 4.28
C VAL A 52 -2.17 6.57 4.86
N VAL A 53 -1.95 5.58 4.00
CA VAL A 53 -1.88 4.18 4.37
C VAL A 53 -0.56 3.58 3.89
N GLU A 54 0.10 2.82 4.76
CA GLU A 54 1.14 1.88 4.36
C GLU A 54 0.50 0.51 4.18
N ASP A 55 0.71 -0.13 3.04
CA ASP A 55 0.32 -1.52 2.78
C ASP A 55 1.57 -2.43 2.73
N PRO A 56 1.89 -3.12 3.84
CA PRO A 56 2.95 -4.12 3.89
C PRO A 56 2.71 -5.28 2.91
N LYS A 57 3.58 -5.39 1.91
CA LYS A 57 3.58 -6.52 0.96
C LYS A 57 4.42 -7.67 1.49
N MET A 58 4.49 -8.77 0.73
CA MET A 58 5.41 -9.87 1.05
C MET A 58 6.88 -9.43 1.04
N ILE A 59 7.21 -8.42 0.23
CA ILE A 59 8.53 -7.79 0.14
C ILE A 59 8.33 -6.28 0.11
N GLY A 60 8.80 -5.58 1.15
CA GLY A 60 8.65 -4.12 1.27
C GLY A 60 7.23 -3.68 1.62
N SER A 61 6.92 -2.43 1.26
CA SER A 61 5.62 -1.79 1.48
C SER A 61 5.26 -0.93 0.27
N GLU A 62 3.97 -0.76 0.03
CA GLU A 62 3.43 0.30 -0.81
C GLU A 62 2.80 1.37 0.08
N TYR A 63 2.68 2.59 -0.44
CA TYR A 63 2.05 3.69 0.29
C TYR A 63 1.00 4.35 -0.59
N GLU A 64 -0.18 4.58 -0.02
CA GLU A 64 -1.29 5.28 -0.67
C GLU A 64 -1.51 6.61 0.04
N VAL A 65 -1.61 7.69 -0.74
CA VAL A 65 -2.01 9.02 -0.26
C VAL A 65 -3.31 9.42 -0.93
N THR A 66 -4.37 9.51 -0.14
CA THR A 66 -5.69 9.92 -0.62
C THR A 66 -6.00 11.33 -0.15
N TYR A 67 -6.43 12.17 -1.08
CA TYR A 67 -6.81 13.56 -0.84
C TYR A 67 -8.33 13.74 -0.71
N THR A 68 -8.76 14.84 -0.10
CA THR A 68 -10.20 15.14 0.09
C THR A 68 -10.97 15.32 -1.23
N ASP A 69 -10.28 15.66 -2.32
CA ASP A 69 -10.85 15.76 -3.67
C ASP A 69 -10.93 14.42 -4.41
N ARG A 70 -10.57 13.31 -3.74
CA ARG A 70 -10.40 11.96 -4.31
C ARG A 70 -9.29 11.85 -5.36
N THR A 71 -8.30 12.73 -5.32
CA THR A 71 -6.99 12.44 -5.90
C THR A 71 -6.32 11.35 -5.06
N GLU A 72 -5.70 10.38 -5.71
CA GLU A 72 -4.99 9.27 -5.10
C GLU A 72 -3.62 9.15 -5.74
N VAL A 73 -2.60 8.94 -4.91
CA VAL A 73 -1.22 8.77 -5.37
C VAL A 73 -0.61 7.58 -4.63
N ASP A 74 -0.16 6.60 -5.42
CA ASP A 74 0.49 5.41 -4.91
C ASP A 74 2.00 5.52 -5.06
N PHE A 75 2.73 5.00 -4.08
CA PHE A 75 4.18 4.95 -4.07
C PHE A 75 4.69 3.54 -3.77
N GLY A 76 5.77 3.19 -4.45
CA GLY A 76 6.57 2.03 -4.09
C GLY A 76 7.40 2.25 -2.83
N VAL A 77 8.07 1.18 -2.38
CA VAL A 77 8.93 1.19 -1.19
C VAL A 77 10.09 2.19 -1.27
N ASP A 78 10.52 2.55 -2.47
CA ASP A 78 11.59 3.50 -2.76
C ASP A 78 11.11 4.97 -2.80
N GLY A 79 9.79 5.21 -2.78
CA GLY A 79 9.19 6.52 -2.88
C GLY A 79 8.94 7.01 -4.31
N ASN A 80 9.18 6.17 -5.33
CA ASN A 80 8.74 6.47 -6.68
C ASN A 80 7.21 6.29 -6.76
N TRP A 81 6.52 7.25 -7.38
CA TRP A 81 5.10 7.10 -7.62
C TRP A 81 4.85 5.99 -8.64
N THR A 82 3.81 5.20 -8.43
CA THR A 82 3.41 4.09 -9.29
C THR A 82 2.07 4.36 -9.97
N SER A 83 1.18 5.11 -9.31
CA SER A 83 -0.09 5.55 -9.85
C SER A 83 -0.43 6.97 -9.40
N VAL A 84 -1.11 7.70 -10.27
CA VAL A 84 -1.72 9.00 -9.96
C VAL A 84 -3.12 9.01 -10.57
N GLU A 85 -4.14 8.93 -9.72
CA GLU A 85 -5.53 8.97 -10.13
C GLU A 85 -6.18 10.29 -9.72
N ARG A 86 -6.82 10.96 -10.68
CA ARG A 86 -7.56 12.20 -10.42
C ARG A 86 -8.98 12.08 -10.95
N LYS A 87 -9.91 11.75 -10.04
CA LYS A 87 -11.30 11.44 -10.43
C LYS A 87 -12.07 12.62 -11.02
N TYR A 88 -11.83 13.83 -10.53
CA TYR A 88 -12.59 15.04 -10.89
C TYR A 88 -11.74 16.15 -11.49
N SER A 89 -10.48 15.87 -11.83
CA SER A 89 -9.53 16.87 -12.33
C SER A 89 -8.53 16.23 -13.28
N PRO A 90 -7.96 16.98 -14.23
CA PRO A 90 -6.93 16.45 -15.11
C PRO A 90 -5.66 16.10 -14.31
N VAL A 91 -5.02 14.99 -14.67
CA VAL A 91 -3.67 14.67 -14.18
C VAL A 91 -2.71 15.79 -14.61
N PRO A 92 -1.88 16.36 -13.71
CA PRO A 92 -0.93 17.40 -14.07
C PRO A 92 -0.01 16.94 -15.21
N ALA A 93 0.15 17.77 -16.25
CA ALA A 93 0.99 17.42 -17.41
C ALA A 93 2.45 17.11 -17.04
N SER A 94 2.93 17.65 -15.91
CA SER A 94 4.27 17.37 -15.36
C SER A 94 4.47 15.94 -14.90
N VAL A 95 3.39 15.21 -14.62
CA VAL A 95 3.43 13.81 -14.15
C VAL A 95 3.39 12.83 -15.31
N VAL A 96 2.86 13.26 -16.47
CA VAL A 96 2.76 12.40 -17.65
C VAL A 96 4.16 12.21 -18.26
N PRO A 97 4.67 10.96 -18.37
CA PRO A 97 5.95 10.70 -19.03
C PRO A 97 5.94 11.22 -20.47
N GLN A 98 6.98 11.94 -20.87
CA GLN A 98 7.17 12.31 -22.27
C GLN A 98 7.45 11.04 -23.08
N GLN A 99 6.71 10.86 -24.18
CA GLN A 99 6.88 9.74 -25.12
C GLN A 99 8.16 9.86 -25.93
#